data_AF-A0A2T6CXD5-F1
#
_entry.id   AF-A0A2T6CXD5-F1
#
_cell.length_a   1.000
_cell.length_b   1.000
_cell.length_c   1.000
_cell.angle_alpha   90.00
_cell.angle_beta   90.00
_cell.angle_gamma   90.00
#
_symmetry.space_group_name_H-M   'P 1'
#
loop_
_entity.id
_entity.type
_entity.pdbx_description
1 polymer ?
#
loop_
_entity_poly.entity_id
_entity_poly.type
_entity_poly.pdbx_seq_one_letter_code
_entity_poly.pdbx_strand_id
1 'polypeptide(L)'
;MKALSMDVRERIVSSDDEGTETQEQVAARYRVSFAVVKKLLALRRRTGSVAPVGHRGGRKSMFTPARRRLISHLVRHLPDITLAELREALGLTCALSTLHYVLVAMGLTFKKDVARGRAGAR
;
A
#
# COMPACT_ATOMS: atom_id res chain seq x y z
N MET A 1 5.77 -16.30 -2.11
CA MET A 1 5.15 -17.18 -3.14
C MET A 1 5.11 -16.41 -4.45
N LYS A 2 5.75 -16.94 -5.51
CA LYS A 2 5.77 -16.28 -6.83
C LYS A 2 4.46 -16.59 -7.56
N ALA A 3 3.87 -15.59 -8.21
CA ALA A 3 2.68 -15.80 -9.00
C ALA A 3 3.02 -16.70 -10.22
N LEU A 4 2.07 -17.56 -10.60
CA LEU A 4 2.12 -18.29 -11.86
C LEU A 4 2.31 -17.32 -13.03
N SER A 5 3.19 -17.67 -13.98
CA SER A 5 3.44 -16.89 -15.20
C SER A 5 2.14 -16.58 -15.94
N MET A 6 2.08 -15.44 -16.63
CA MET A 6 0.92 -15.03 -17.44
C MET A 6 0.60 -16.07 -18.52
N ASP A 7 1.62 -16.52 -19.22
CA ASP A 7 1.48 -17.52 -20.29
C ASP A 7 0.83 -18.83 -19.79
N VAL A 8 1.23 -19.33 -18.61
CA VAL A 8 0.63 -20.56 -18.07
C VAL A 8 -0.83 -20.33 -17.65
N ARG A 9 -1.16 -19.13 -17.15
CA ARG A 9 -2.56 -18.77 -16.81
C ARG A 9 -3.43 -18.72 -18.05
N GLU A 10 -2.93 -18.11 -19.12
CA GLU A 10 -3.64 -18.01 -20.40
C GLU A 10 -3.91 -19.39 -20.98
N ARG A 11 -2.90 -20.26 -21.04
CA ARG A 11 -3.06 -21.64 -21.54
C ARG A 11 -4.06 -22.46 -20.72
N ILE A 12 -4.04 -22.35 -19.39
CA ILE A 12 -5.04 -23.02 -18.53
C ILE A 12 -6.46 -22.58 -18.88
N VAL A 13 -6.66 -21.28 -19.12
CA VAL A 13 -7.98 -20.75 -19.49
C VAL A 13 -8.38 -21.16 -20.90
N SER A 14 -7.47 -21.12 -21.86
CA SER A 14 -7.73 -21.60 -23.22
C SER A 14 -8.16 -23.07 -23.23
N SER A 15 -7.49 -23.94 -22.47
CA SER A 15 -7.89 -25.35 -22.36
C SER A 15 -9.25 -25.56 -21.70
N ASP A 16 -9.64 -24.72 -20.73
CA ASP A 16 -10.98 -24.75 -20.13
C ASP A 16 -12.04 -24.23 -21.11
N ASP A 17 -11.71 -23.21 -21.92
CA ASP A 17 -12.59 -22.64 -22.96
C ASP A 17 -12.83 -23.61 -24.13
N GLU A 18 -11.85 -24.45 -24.46
CA GLU A 18 -11.98 -25.50 -25.48
C GLU A 18 -12.98 -26.60 -25.06
N GLY A 19 -13.24 -26.76 -23.75
CA GLY A 19 -14.24 -27.69 -23.21
C GLY A 19 -13.95 -29.18 -23.44
N THR A 20 -12.73 -29.52 -23.88
CA THR A 20 -12.31 -30.90 -24.19
C THR A 20 -11.81 -31.67 -22.99
N GLU A 21 -11.36 -30.97 -21.95
CA GLU A 21 -10.78 -31.53 -20.73
C GLU A 21 -11.57 -31.08 -19.50
N THR A 22 -11.66 -31.92 -18.47
CA THR A 22 -12.16 -31.49 -17.15
C THR A 22 -11.11 -30.60 -16.46
N GLN A 23 -11.56 -29.75 -15.54
CA GLN A 23 -10.66 -28.88 -14.75
C GLN A 23 -9.57 -29.67 -13.98
N GLU A 24 -9.84 -30.93 -13.64
CA GLU A 24 -8.87 -31.83 -12.99
C GLU A 24 -7.80 -32.32 -13.99
N GLN A 25 -8.21 -32.64 -15.22
CA GLN A 25 -7.29 -32.99 -16.31
C GLN A 25 -6.41 -31.80 -16.68
N VAL A 26 -6.99 -30.60 -16.79
CA VAL A 26 -6.24 -29.35 -17.02
C VAL A 26 -5.22 -29.12 -15.90
N ALA A 27 -5.61 -29.32 -14.63
CA ALA A 27 -4.70 -29.19 -13.50
C ALA A 27 -3.51 -30.15 -13.60
N ALA A 28 -3.76 -31.42 -13.95
CA ALA A 28 -2.72 -32.42 -14.16
C ALA A 28 -1.79 -32.05 -15.34
N ARG A 29 -2.35 -31.62 -16.47
CA ARG A 29 -1.62 -31.22 -17.68
C ARG A 29 -0.62 -30.10 -17.41
N TYR A 30 -1.05 -29.07 -16.68
CA TYR A 30 -0.22 -27.92 -16.33
C TYR A 30 0.56 -28.08 -15.02
N ARG A 31 0.49 -29.26 -14.38
CA ARG A 31 1.13 -29.57 -13.08
C ARG A 31 0.81 -28.55 -11.99
N VAL A 32 -0.43 -28.07 -11.97
CA VAL A 32 -0.95 -27.15 -10.95
C VAL A 32 -1.99 -27.86 -10.11
N SER A 33 -2.29 -27.35 -8.92
CA SER A 33 -3.38 -27.91 -8.13
C SER A 33 -4.74 -27.50 -8.71
N PHE A 34 -5.74 -28.37 -8.57
CA PHE A 34 -7.13 -28.08 -8.95
C PHE A 34 -7.64 -26.76 -8.35
N ALA A 35 -7.24 -26.46 -7.11
CA ALA A 35 -7.57 -25.21 -6.44
C ALA A 35 -7.04 -23.95 -7.17
N VAL A 36 -5.90 -24.05 -7.86
CA VAL A 36 -5.34 -22.94 -8.66
C VAL A 36 -6.20 -22.71 -9.90
N VAL A 37 -6.57 -23.76 -10.63
CA VAL A 37 -7.46 -23.67 -11.80
C VAL A 37 -8.78 -23.03 -11.41
N LYS A 38 -9.44 -23.55 -10.36
CA LYS A 38 -10.70 -22.99 -9.86
C LYS A 38 -10.58 -21.51 -9.46
N LYS A 39 -9.50 -21.12 -8.79
CA LYS A 39 -9.23 -19.72 -8.43
C LYS A 39 -9.03 -18.83 -9.66
N LEU A 40 -8.35 -19.33 -10.68
CA LEU A 40 -8.10 -18.60 -11.92
C LEU A 40 -9.39 -18.34 -12.69
N LEU A 41 -10.23 -19.36 -12.84
CA LEU A 41 -11.53 -19.23 -13.50
C LEU A 41 -12.49 -18.34 -12.71
N ALA A 42 -12.48 -18.42 -11.38
CA ALA A 42 -13.23 -17.49 -10.53
C ALA A 42 -12.75 -16.03 -10.67
N LEU A 43 -11.43 -15.82 -10.79
CA LEU A 43 -10.87 -14.49 -11.03
C LEU A 43 -11.31 -13.92 -12.37
N ARG A 44 -11.24 -14.73 -13.44
CA ARG A 44 -11.71 -14.35 -14.78
C ARG A 44 -13.20 -13.99 -14.76
N ARG A 45 -14.05 -14.82 -14.16
CA ARG A 45 -15.49 -14.53 -14.03
C ARG A 45 -15.78 -13.22 -13.29
N ARG A 46 -14.98 -12.87 -12.28
CA ARG A 46 -15.17 -11.65 -11.48
C ARG A 46 -14.60 -10.40 -12.12
N THR A 47 -13.49 -10.51 -12.86
CA THR A 47 -12.69 -9.33 -13.29
C THR A 47 -12.51 -9.23 -14.80
N GLY A 48 -12.92 -10.24 -15.56
CA GLY A 48 -12.64 -10.36 -16.99
C GLY A 48 -11.17 -10.67 -17.33
N SER A 49 -10.28 -10.76 -16.33
CA SER A 49 -8.84 -10.92 -16.53
C SER A 49 -8.29 -12.13 -15.77
N VAL A 50 -7.20 -12.69 -16.30
CA VAL A 50 -6.39 -13.74 -15.65
C VAL A 50 -5.13 -13.16 -14.98
N ALA A 51 -4.89 -11.86 -15.13
CA ALA A 51 -3.74 -11.18 -14.57
C ALA A 51 -3.75 -11.27 -13.03
N PRO A 52 -2.58 -11.40 -12.39
CA PRO A 52 -2.48 -11.30 -10.94
C PRO A 52 -3.15 -10.01 -10.45
N VAL A 53 -4.08 -10.15 -9.51
CA VAL A 53 -4.59 -8.98 -8.79
C VAL A 53 -3.41 -8.38 -8.04
N GLY A 54 -3.05 -7.14 -8.37
CA GLY A 54 -1.95 -6.42 -7.73
C GLY A 54 -2.06 -6.55 -6.21
N HIS A 55 -0.91 -6.54 -5.52
CA HIS A 55 -0.91 -6.59 -4.07
C HIS A 55 -1.86 -5.51 -3.54
N ARG A 56 -2.92 -5.94 -2.85
CA ARG A 56 -3.81 -5.01 -2.15
C ARG A 56 -2.89 -4.27 -1.19
N GLY A 57 -2.67 -2.99 -1.50
CA GLY A 57 -1.66 -2.15 -0.86
C GLY A 57 -1.74 -2.31 0.65
N GLY A 58 -0.57 -2.25 1.30
CA GLY A 58 -0.47 -2.40 2.75
C GLY A 58 -1.31 -1.38 3.53
N ARG A 59 -1.13 -1.36 4.85
CA ARG A 59 -1.87 -0.47 5.76
C ARG A 59 -2.00 0.94 5.17
N LYS A 60 -3.25 1.40 5.00
CA LYS A 60 -3.54 2.76 4.51
C LYS A 60 -2.79 3.76 5.38
N SER A 61 -2.06 4.67 4.76
CA SER A 61 -1.26 5.65 5.48
C SER A 61 -2.15 6.49 6.41
N MET A 62 -1.70 6.69 7.64
CA MET A 62 -2.36 7.60 8.59
C MET A 62 -2.32 9.06 8.11
N PHE A 63 -1.44 9.39 7.14
CA PHE A 63 -1.26 10.73 6.58
C PHE A 63 -2.00 10.87 5.25
N THR A 64 -3.33 10.85 5.34
CA THR A 64 -4.21 11.09 4.18
C THR A 64 -3.97 12.47 3.56
N PRO A 65 -4.34 12.70 2.30
CA PRO A 65 -4.20 14.01 1.66
C PRO A 65 -4.85 15.16 2.46
N ALA A 66 -6.00 14.89 3.11
CA ALA A 66 -6.66 15.87 3.98
C ALA A 66 -5.79 16.24 5.20
N ARG A 67 -5.19 15.24 5.88
CA ARG A 67 -4.31 15.46 7.02
C ARG A 67 -3.01 16.18 6.61
N ARG A 68 -2.48 15.88 5.43
CA ARG A 68 -1.34 16.62 4.86
C ARG A 68 -1.66 18.10 4.65
N ARG A 69 -2.86 18.43 4.13
CA ARG A 69 -3.30 19.84 4.02
C ARG A 69 -3.38 20.53 5.38
N LEU A 70 -3.91 19.84 6.40
CA LEU A 70 -3.98 20.37 7.76
C LEU A 70 -2.58 20.63 8.34
N ILE A 71 -1.64 19.69 8.16
CA ILE A 71 -0.24 19.85 8.55
C ILE A 71 0.37 21.10 7.88
N SER A 72 0.20 21.25 6.56
CA SER A 72 0.70 22.43 5.84
C SER A 72 0.08 23.73 6.33
N HIS A 73 -1.19 23.73 6.72
CA HIS A 73 -1.85 24.89 7.29
C HIS A 73 -1.24 25.25 8.65
N LEU A 74 -1.14 24.28 9.57
CA LEU A 74 -0.59 24.51 10.91
C LEU A 74 0.86 25.01 10.86
N VAL A 75 1.72 24.41 10.04
CA VAL A 75 3.12 24.83 9.91
C VAL A 75 3.25 26.24 9.32
N ARG A 76 2.33 26.67 8.44
CA ARG A 76 2.35 28.03 7.88
C ARG A 76 1.85 29.08 8.86
N HIS A 77 0.83 28.76 9.65
CA HIS A 77 0.26 29.71 10.63
C HIS A 77 1.06 29.77 11.92
N LEU A 78 1.74 28.67 12.29
CA LEU A 78 2.55 28.54 13.48
C LEU A 78 3.93 27.99 13.08
N PRO A 79 4.85 28.83 12.56
CA PRO A 79 6.16 28.37 12.10
C PRO A 79 7.04 27.78 13.21
N ASP A 80 6.73 28.08 14.48
CA ASP A 80 7.46 27.61 15.66
C ASP A 80 6.84 26.37 16.34
N ILE A 81 5.82 25.76 15.73
CA ILE A 81 5.13 24.60 16.32
C ILE A 81 6.09 23.40 16.46
N THR A 82 6.22 22.83 17.65
CA THR A 82 7.06 21.65 17.85
C THR A 82 6.41 20.39 17.25
N LEU A 83 7.21 19.36 16.99
CA LEU A 83 6.66 18.06 16.53
C LEU A 83 5.68 17.45 17.54
N ALA A 84 5.88 17.70 18.84
CA ALA A 84 5.00 17.22 19.90
C ALA A 84 3.64 17.94 19.87
N GLU A 85 3.64 19.26 19.76
CA GLU A 85 2.42 20.07 19.64
C GLU A 85 1.67 19.75 18.33
N LEU A 86 2.40 19.55 17.24
CA LEU A 86 1.80 19.14 15.96
C LEU A 86 1.13 17.76 16.07
N ARG A 87 1.75 16.82 16.80
CA ARG A 87 1.17 15.48 17.05
C ARG A 87 -0.13 15.58 17.85
N GLU A 88 -0.16 16.42 18.87
CA GLU A 88 -1.32 16.66 19.73
C GLU A 88 -2.44 17.35 18.97
N ALA A 89 -2.14 18.41 18.22
CA ALA A 89 -3.10 19.12 17.38
C ALA A 89 -3.76 18.22 16.31
N LEU A 90 -3.05 17.20 15.82
CA LEU A 90 -3.56 16.23 14.84
C LEU A 90 -4.24 15.01 15.48
N GLY A 91 -4.21 14.88 16.81
CA GLY A 91 -4.71 13.73 17.55
C GLY A 91 -4.04 12.41 17.13
N LEU A 92 -2.76 12.44 16.76
CA LEU A 92 -2.04 11.28 16.23
C LEU A 92 -1.27 10.54 17.33
N THR A 93 -1.33 9.21 17.30
CA THR A 93 -0.56 8.32 18.18
C THR A 93 0.76 7.86 17.57
N CYS A 94 1.20 8.48 16.47
CA CYS A 94 2.44 8.10 15.78
C CYS A 94 3.68 8.68 16.48
N ALA A 95 4.82 8.00 16.31
CA ALA A 95 6.11 8.49 16.77
C ALA A 95 6.48 9.83 16.12
N LEU A 96 7.24 10.66 16.85
CA LEU A 96 7.73 11.96 16.36
C LEU A 96 8.61 11.81 15.11
N SER A 97 9.38 10.73 15.02
CA SER A 97 10.17 10.39 13.84
C SER A 97 9.30 10.23 12.59
N THR A 98 8.14 9.57 12.71
CA THR A 98 7.19 9.42 11.60
C THR A 98 6.65 10.78 11.13
N LEU A 99 6.33 11.68 12.06
CA LEU A 99 5.91 13.05 11.72
C LEU A 99 7.03 13.82 11.00
N HIS A 100 8.26 13.70 11.47
CA HIS A 100 9.42 14.31 10.81
C HIS A 100 9.58 13.83 9.37
N TYR A 101 9.54 12.51 9.12
CA TYR A 101 9.63 11.97 7.75
C TYR A 101 8.49 12.47 6.85
N VAL A 102 7.27 12.61 7.39
CA VAL A 102 6.13 13.12 6.62
C VAL A 102 6.33 14.58 6.25
N LEU A 103 6.83 15.41 7.17
CA LEU A 103 7.14 16.81 6.91
C LEU A 103 8.21 16.96 5.82
N VAL A 104 9.31 16.19 5.92
CA VAL A 104 10.37 16.14 4.90
C VAL A 104 9.80 15.71 3.55
N ALA A 105 8.98 14.65 3.51
CA ALA A 105 8.32 14.20 2.29
C ALA A 105 7.32 15.21 1.71
N MET A 106 6.87 16.18 2.50
CA MET A 106 6.02 17.29 2.06
C MET A 106 6.84 18.53 1.64
N GLY A 107 8.18 18.47 1.71
CA GLY A 107 9.05 19.62 1.44
C GLY A 107 8.94 20.73 2.49
N LEU A 108 8.38 20.43 3.67
CA LEU A 108 8.24 21.39 4.76
C LEU A 108 9.49 21.29 5.65
N THR A 109 10.39 22.27 5.51
CA THR A 109 11.54 22.41 6.39
C THR A 109 11.21 23.35 7.53
N PHE A 110 11.38 22.91 8.77
CA PHE A 110 11.38 23.81 9.91
C PHE A 110 12.54 24.80 9.75
N LYS A 111 12.23 26.09 9.86
CA LYS A 111 13.29 27.08 10.04
C LYS A 111 13.90 26.84 11.42
N LYS A 112 15.19 26.49 11.44
CA LYS A 112 15.93 26.27 12.68
C LYS A 112 16.28 27.62 13.29
N ASP A 113 15.48 28.07 14.24
CA ASP A 113 15.87 29.24 15.05
C ASP A 113 16.86 28.80 16.13
N VAL A 114 18.09 29.29 15.99
CA VAL A 114 19.26 28.98 16.84
C VAL A 114 19.10 29.51 18.28
N ALA A 115 18.02 30.25 18.56
CA ALA A 115 17.74 30.89 19.84
C ALA A 115 17.29 29.92 20.94
N ARG A 116 16.82 28.71 20.62
CA ARG A 116 16.42 27.72 21.63
C ARG A 116 17.50 26.66 21.77
N GLY A 117 18.35 26.87 22.78
CA GLY A 117 19.33 25.89 23.24
C GLY A 117 18.66 24.55 23.55
N ARG A 118 19.41 23.46 23.36
CA ARG A 118 18.99 22.09 23.65
C ARG A 118 18.36 22.03 25.05
N ALA A 119 17.10 21.62 25.16
CA ALA A 119 16.57 21.15 26.43
C ALA A 119 17.38 19.90 26.80
N GLY A 120 18.36 20.09 27.67
CA GLY A 120 19.17 19.02 28.22
C GLY A 120 18.27 17.97 28.86
N ALA A 121 18.53 16.72 28.50
CA ALA A 121 17.92 15.56 29.13
C ALA A 121 18.11 15.61 30.65
N ARG A 122 17.03 15.36 31.38
CA ARG A 122 17.08 14.69 32.68
C ARG A 122 16.29 13.40 32.55
#